data_AF-A0A6B3H173-F1
#
_entry.id   AF-A0A6B3H173-F1
#
_cell.length_a   1.000
_cell.length_b   1.000
_cell.length_c   1.000
_cell.angle_alpha   90.00
_cell.angle_beta   90.00
_cell.angle_gamma   90.00
#
_symmetry.space_group_name_H-M   'P 1'
#
loop_
_entity.id
_entity.type
_entity.pdbx_description
1 polymer ?
#
loop_
_entity_poly.entity_id
_entity_poly.type
_entity_poly.pdbx_seq_one_letter_code
_entity_poly.pdbx_strand_id
1 'polypeptide(L)'
;NTVFWVVEKQEDLPLEFAIGSRALRVITVPEPPQDQRRAAGRYVVDLLARRRRAEAGEQASEAGRAQAAEALARSSYGMGVGEILAVGRMAADRGLPLSRLDEAARLYRVGVLDNPWATRAVRENILDGEAYLNGQVIGQPHAVRRTIEIFMRSAAGLTGAQSSSSPSRPRGTLFLSGPTGVGKTELAKGVAKMILGEDARPIRFDMSEFAEEHARDRLIGAPPGFVGHSAGGELT
;
A
#
# COMPACT_ATOMS: atom_id res chain seq x y z
N ASN A 1 23.58 -8.06 38.08
CA ASN A 1 23.25 -8.84 36.86
C ASN A 1 21.98 -8.30 36.25
N THR A 2 22.11 -7.36 35.30
CA THR A 2 20.98 -6.86 34.53
C THR A 2 20.86 -7.73 33.28
N VAL A 3 19.71 -8.37 33.10
CA VAL A 3 19.42 -9.20 31.92
C VAL A 3 18.45 -8.42 31.03
N PHE A 4 18.84 -8.20 29.79
CA PHE A 4 17.99 -7.56 28.79
C PHE A 4 17.33 -8.63 27.93
N TRP A 5 16.00 -8.59 27.85
CA TRP A 5 15.20 -9.45 26.97
C TRP A 5 14.74 -8.60 25.79
N VAL A 6 14.99 -9.07 24.58
CA VAL A 6 14.54 -8.44 23.34
C VAL A 6 13.57 -9.41 22.67
N VAL A 7 12.32 -8.99 22.55
CA VAL A 7 11.23 -9.76 21.93
C VAL A 7 10.49 -8.87 20.93
N GLU A 8 9.84 -9.46 19.92
CA GLU A 8 9.07 -8.69 18.95
C GLU A 8 7.72 -8.27 19.52
N LYS A 9 7.05 -9.15 20.26
CA LYS A 9 5.79 -8.85 20.96
C LYS A 9 5.92 -9.13 22.45
N GLN A 10 5.20 -8.35 23.25
CA GLN A 10 5.12 -8.57 24.70
C GLN A 10 4.57 -9.97 25.04
N GLU A 11 3.71 -10.50 24.18
CA GLU A 11 3.11 -11.83 24.26
C GLU A 11 4.14 -12.96 24.19
N ASP A 12 5.32 -12.69 23.61
CA ASP A 12 6.41 -13.66 23.50
C ASP A 12 7.20 -13.82 24.82
N LEU A 13 6.95 -12.95 25.80
CA LEU A 13 7.54 -13.09 27.14
C LEU A 13 6.81 -14.19 27.93
N PRO A 14 7.52 -14.93 28.80
CA PRO A 14 6.87 -15.86 29.71
C PRO A 14 5.72 -15.19 30.47
N LEU A 15 4.59 -15.88 30.61
CA LEU A 15 3.36 -15.37 31.24
C LEU A 15 3.57 -14.75 32.62
N GLU A 16 4.57 -15.24 33.36
CA GLU A 16 5.01 -14.74 34.67
C GLU A 16 5.43 -13.26 34.65
N PHE A 17 5.89 -12.74 33.51
CA PHE A 17 6.20 -11.32 33.30
C PHE A 17 4.99 -10.50 32.87
N ALA A 18 4.02 -11.11 32.18
CA ALA A 18 2.84 -10.42 31.66
C ALA A 18 1.78 -10.16 32.75
N ILE A 19 1.74 -10.98 33.80
CA ILE A 19 0.70 -10.95 34.83
C ILE A 19 1.23 -10.25 36.11
N GLY A 20 1.16 -8.91 36.13
CA GLY A 20 0.92 -8.19 37.38
C GLY A 20 2.09 -7.94 38.35
N SER A 21 3.36 -8.06 37.94
CA SER A 21 4.46 -7.60 38.80
C SER A 21 4.43 -6.06 38.93
N ARG A 22 4.27 -5.54 40.17
CA ARG A 22 4.36 -4.09 40.46
C ARG A 22 5.74 -3.49 40.15
N ALA A 23 6.76 -4.33 39.94
CA ALA A 23 8.09 -3.92 39.54
C ALA A 23 8.26 -3.86 38.01
N LEU A 24 7.32 -4.40 37.22
CA LEU A 24 7.37 -4.35 35.77
C LEU A 24 6.92 -2.97 35.27
N ARG A 25 7.78 -2.29 34.51
CA ARG A 25 7.44 -1.09 33.77
C ARG A 25 7.56 -1.38 32.29
N VAL A 26 6.47 -1.21 31.55
CA VAL A 26 6.48 -1.28 30.09
C VAL A 26 6.73 0.12 29.56
N ILE A 27 7.80 0.28 28.77
CA ILE A 27 8.07 1.51 28.03
C ILE A 27 7.72 1.24 26.58
N THR A 28 6.57 1.74 26.14
CA THR A 28 6.18 1.69 24.73
C THR A 28 7.03 2.70 23.96
N VAL A 29 7.79 2.23 22.97
CA VAL A 29 8.45 3.12 22.02
C VAL A 29 7.39 3.55 21.00
N PRO A 30 7.00 4.84 20.96
CA PRO A 30 6.00 5.29 20.02
C PRO A 30 6.55 5.25 18.59
N GLU A 31 5.64 5.28 17.61
CA GLU A 31 6.04 5.50 16.23
C GLU A 31 6.85 6.80 16.10
N PRO A 32 7.92 6.81 15.28
CA PRO A 32 8.78 7.97 15.17
C PRO A 32 7.98 9.17 14.62
N PRO A 33 8.03 10.35 15.26
CA PRO A 33 7.41 11.57 14.74
C PRO A 33 8.02 12.01 13.41
N GLN A 34 7.38 12.98 12.75
CA GLN A 34 7.72 13.38 11.38
C GLN A 34 9.17 13.86 11.22
N ASP A 35 9.69 14.58 12.20
CA ASP A 35 11.08 15.03 12.27
C ASP A 35 12.08 13.86 12.34
N GLN A 36 11.78 12.83 13.15
CA GLN A 36 12.61 11.63 13.22
C GLN A 36 12.56 10.82 11.92
N ARG A 37 11.38 10.69 11.29
CA ARG A 37 11.27 10.03 9.97
C ARG A 37 12.03 10.80 8.89
N ARG A 38 12.00 12.14 8.92
CA ARG A 38 12.81 12.99 8.03
C ARG A 38 14.30 12.81 8.25
N ALA A 39 14.75 12.74 9.49
CA ALA A 39 16.16 12.48 9.82
C ALA A 39 16.60 11.10 9.33
N ALA A 40 15.80 10.06 9.57
CA ALA A 40 16.04 8.71 9.06
C ALA A 40 16.06 8.68 7.52
N GLY A 41 15.12 9.37 6.86
CA GLY A 41 15.07 9.49 5.41
C GLY A 41 16.31 10.17 4.82
N ARG A 42 16.78 11.26 5.43
CA ARG A 42 18.03 11.94 5.04
C ARG A 42 19.23 11.00 5.17
N TYR A 43 19.33 10.29 6.29
CA TYR A 43 20.40 9.31 6.51
C TYR A 43 20.43 8.22 5.42
N VAL A 44 19.26 7.66 5.09
CA VAL A 44 19.13 6.66 4.02
C VAL A 44 19.55 7.23 2.67
N VAL A 45 19.08 8.42 2.31
CA VAL A 45 19.42 9.07 1.04
C VAL A 45 20.92 9.35 0.94
N ASP A 46 21.54 9.86 2.00
CA ASP A 46 22.97 10.14 2.02
C ASP A 46 23.80 8.87 1.89
N LEU A 47 23.40 7.79 2.57
CA LEU A 47 24.04 6.48 2.45
C LEU A 47 23.97 5.96 1.00
N LEU A 48 22.79 6.01 0.39
CA LEU A 48 22.57 5.58 -0.99
C LEU A 48 23.30 6.46 -2.02
N ALA A 49 23.31 7.78 -1.82
CA ALA A 49 24.00 8.72 -2.70
C ALA A 49 25.52 8.50 -2.65
N ARG A 50 26.09 8.22 -1.48
CA ARG A 50 27.51 7.88 -1.33
C ARG A 50 27.85 6.58 -2.05
N ARG A 51 27.04 5.54 -1.87
CA ARG A 51 27.21 4.25 -2.53
C ARG A 51 27.17 4.38 -4.06
N ARG A 52 26.18 5.11 -4.59
CA ARG A 52 26.07 5.36 -6.04
C ARG A 52 27.20 6.18 -6.62
N ARG A 53 27.69 7.18 -5.88
CA ARG A 53 28.86 7.95 -6.31
C ARG A 53 30.08 7.04 -6.44
N ALA A 54 30.23 6.04 -5.57
CA ALA A 54 31.31 5.07 -5.62
C ALA A 54 31.14 4.04 -6.74
N GLU A 55 29.91 3.54 -6.97
CA GLU A 55 29.64 2.47 -7.94
C GLU A 55 29.46 2.99 -9.39
N ALA A 56 28.79 4.13 -9.56
CA ALA A 56 28.34 4.63 -10.87
C ALA A 56 28.83 6.05 -11.21
N GLY A 57 29.56 6.73 -10.31
CA GLY A 57 29.99 8.11 -10.51
C GLY A 57 28.84 9.14 -10.52
N GLU A 58 27.61 8.71 -10.25
CA GLU A 58 26.43 9.57 -10.27
C GLU A 58 26.40 10.51 -9.07
N GLN A 59 26.17 11.80 -9.35
CA GLN A 59 26.11 12.84 -8.33
C GLN A 59 24.71 13.44 -8.28
N ALA A 60 23.89 12.98 -7.34
CA ALA A 60 22.58 13.56 -7.09
C ALA A 60 22.72 14.98 -6.54
N SER A 61 21.95 15.92 -7.09
CA SER A 61 21.85 17.30 -6.60
C SER A 61 21.34 17.35 -5.17
N GLU A 62 21.71 18.40 -4.43
CA GLU A 62 21.26 18.61 -3.05
C GLU A 62 19.73 18.69 -2.97
N ALA A 63 19.09 19.39 -3.91
CA ALA A 63 17.64 19.46 -4.03
C ALA A 63 17.01 18.07 -4.27
N GLY A 64 17.60 17.24 -5.13
CA GLY A 64 17.12 15.89 -5.41
C GLY A 64 17.20 14.98 -4.18
N ARG A 65 18.27 15.11 -3.38
CA ARG A 65 18.42 14.38 -2.11
C ARG A 65 17.40 14.82 -1.07
N ALA A 66 17.18 16.12 -0.92
CA ALA A 66 16.18 16.66 -0.01
C ALA A 66 14.76 16.18 -0.39
N GLN A 67 14.44 16.18 -1.68
CA GLN A 67 13.16 15.69 -2.19
C GLN A 67 12.98 14.18 -1.93
N ALA A 68 14.01 13.37 -2.19
CA ALA A 68 13.98 11.93 -1.95
C ALA A 68 13.80 11.61 -0.45
N ALA A 69 14.46 12.37 0.44
CA ALA A 69 14.36 12.18 1.88
C ALA A 69 12.95 12.52 2.38
N GLU A 70 12.35 13.60 1.88
CA GLU A 70 10.97 13.98 2.22
C GLU A 70 9.96 12.97 1.67
N ALA A 71 10.16 12.48 0.44
CA ALA A 71 9.32 11.46 -0.16
C ALA A 71 9.33 10.16 0.66
N LEU A 72 10.52 9.71 1.07
CA LEU A 72 10.69 8.54 1.93
C LEU A 72 10.00 8.74 3.28
N ALA A 73 10.26 9.85 3.97
CA ALA A 73 9.68 10.16 5.29
C ALA A 73 8.15 10.24 5.29
N ARG A 74 7.56 10.69 4.18
CA ARG A 74 6.11 10.73 3.97
C ARG A 74 5.53 9.35 3.69
N SER A 75 6.23 8.53 2.91
CA SER A 75 5.81 7.17 2.56
C SER A 75 5.98 6.15 3.69
N SER A 76 6.79 6.48 4.70
CA SER A 76 7.11 5.63 5.86
C SER A 76 6.25 5.93 7.09
N TYR A 77 5.05 6.47 6.90
CA TYR A 77 4.08 6.62 8.00
C TYR A 77 3.71 5.23 8.55
N GLY A 78 3.69 5.07 9.88
CA GLY A 78 3.49 3.79 10.54
C GLY A 78 4.73 2.90 10.62
N MET A 79 5.88 3.33 10.09
CA MET A 79 7.14 2.58 10.15
C MET A 79 8.02 3.05 11.31
N GLY A 80 8.64 2.12 12.01
CA GLY A 80 9.75 2.38 12.91
C GLY A 80 11.01 2.84 12.17
N VAL A 81 11.93 3.50 12.88
CA VAL A 81 13.20 3.95 12.29
C VAL A 81 14.00 2.77 11.72
N GLY A 82 13.99 1.63 12.40
CA GLY A 82 14.64 0.40 11.93
C GLY A 82 14.13 -0.08 10.56
N GLU A 83 12.82 0.03 10.33
CA GLU A 83 12.18 -0.32 9.05
C GLU A 83 12.53 0.69 7.97
N ILE A 84 12.58 1.99 8.27
CA ILE A 84 13.02 3.03 7.32
C ILE A 84 14.47 2.75 6.86
N LEU A 85 15.34 2.34 7.78
CA LEU A 85 16.71 1.93 7.43
C LEU A 85 16.73 0.64 6.60
N ALA A 86 15.84 -0.31 6.90
CA ALA A 86 15.70 -1.55 6.13
C ALA A 86 15.21 -1.28 4.70
N VAL A 87 14.27 -0.34 4.51
CA VAL A 87 13.86 0.17 3.20
C VAL A 87 15.06 0.70 2.43
N GLY A 88 15.93 1.48 3.09
CA GLY A 88 17.16 1.99 2.50
C GLY A 88 18.10 0.88 2.02
N ARG A 89 18.35 -0.13 2.86
CA ARG A 89 19.17 -1.30 2.50
C ARG A 89 18.57 -2.06 1.32
N MET A 90 17.27 -2.35 1.38
CA MET A 90 16.54 -3.04 0.32
C MET A 90 16.59 -2.27 -1.00
N ALA A 91 16.44 -0.95 -0.96
CA ALA A 91 16.56 -0.09 -2.14
C ALA A 91 17.98 -0.12 -2.73
N ALA A 92 19.00 -0.18 -1.88
CA ALA A 92 20.39 -0.32 -2.30
C ALA A 92 20.62 -1.66 -3.02
N ASP A 93 20.19 -2.75 -2.40
CA ASP A 93 20.40 -4.12 -2.90
C ASP A 93 19.67 -4.35 -4.23
N ARG A 94 18.55 -3.66 -4.44
CA ARG A 94 17.77 -3.68 -5.69
C ARG A 94 18.20 -2.62 -6.71
N GLY A 95 19.16 -1.76 -6.39
CA GLY A 95 19.59 -0.68 -7.28
C GLY A 95 18.52 0.39 -7.57
N LEU A 96 17.50 0.55 -6.72
CA LEU A 96 16.39 1.49 -6.96
C LEU A 96 16.83 2.96 -6.87
N PRO A 97 16.52 3.81 -7.86
CA PRO A 97 16.96 5.21 -7.88
C PRO A 97 16.41 6.00 -6.69
N LEU A 98 17.10 7.07 -6.28
CA LEU A 98 16.68 7.91 -5.15
C LEU A 98 15.26 8.49 -5.33
N SER A 99 14.84 8.70 -6.57
CA SER A 99 13.50 9.17 -6.92
C SER A 99 12.39 8.16 -6.64
N ARG A 100 12.71 6.88 -6.43
CA ARG A 100 11.75 5.78 -6.17
C ARG A 100 11.82 5.22 -4.75
N LEU A 101 12.36 5.98 -3.79
CA LEU A 101 12.40 5.53 -2.38
C LEU A 101 11.02 5.45 -1.73
N ASP A 102 10.05 6.22 -2.19
CA ASP A 102 8.66 6.12 -1.76
C ASP A 102 8.01 4.79 -2.17
N GLU A 103 8.43 4.24 -3.31
CA GLU A 103 8.08 2.91 -3.74
C GLU A 103 8.81 1.84 -2.94
N ALA A 104 10.11 2.01 -2.64
CA ALA A 104 10.82 1.09 -1.76
C ALA A 104 10.12 0.94 -0.39
N ALA A 105 9.61 2.04 0.18
CA ALA A 105 8.82 1.98 1.42
C ALA A 105 7.49 1.20 1.22
N ARG A 106 6.82 1.36 0.07
CA ARG A 106 5.62 0.56 -0.27
C ARG A 106 5.95 -0.92 -0.43
N LEU A 107 7.01 -1.24 -1.16
CA LEU A 107 7.49 -2.61 -1.40
C LEU A 107 7.80 -3.32 -0.09
N TYR A 108 8.49 -2.64 0.82
CA TYR A 108 8.83 -3.20 2.14
C TYR A 108 7.57 -3.54 2.96
N ARG A 109 6.56 -2.67 2.90
CA ARG A 109 5.32 -2.83 3.69
C ARG A 109 4.38 -3.88 3.12
N VAL A 110 4.27 -3.98 1.79
CA VAL A 110 3.25 -4.81 1.13
C VAL A 110 3.84 -6.11 0.58
N GLY A 111 5.16 -6.20 0.41
CA GLY A 111 5.84 -7.37 -0.16
C GLY A 111 5.59 -7.59 -1.66
N VAL A 112 4.69 -6.82 -2.29
CA VAL A 112 4.36 -6.93 -3.71
C VAL A 112 5.30 -6.06 -4.54
N LEU A 113 6.07 -6.71 -5.43
CA LEU A 113 7.11 -6.11 -6.27
C LEU A 113 6.57 -5.30 -7.45
N ASP A 114 5.42 -5.71 -7.96
CA ASP A 114 4.86 -5.12 -9.17
C ASP A 114 3.88 -4.01 -8.79
N ASN A 115 4.24 -2.78 -9.15
CA ASN A 115 3.26 -1.72 -9.29
C ASN A 115 2.73 -1.75 -10.74
N PRO A 116 1.65 -2.48 -11.05
CA PRO A 116 1.13 -2.59 -12.41
C PRO A 116 0.83 -1.20 -12.99
N TRP A 117 0.45 -0.25 -12.15
CA TRP A 117 0.14 1.13 -12.54
C TRP A 117 1.33 1.96 -13.02
N ALA A 118 2.56 1.56 -12.68
CA ALA A 118 3.76 2.23 -13.15
C ALA A 118 4.16 1.78 -14.56
N THR A 119 3.62 0.65 -15.03
CA THR A 119 3.98 0.04 -16.31
C THR A 119 3.37 0.80 -17.47
N ARG A 120 4.17 1.00 -18.54
CA ARG A 120 3.72 1.64 -19.77
C ARG A 120 2.49 0.94 -20.38
N ALA A 121 2.48 -0.39 -20.38
CA ALA A 121 1.37 -1.20 -20.89
C ALA A 121 0.03 -0.86 -20.22
N VAL A 122 -0.02 -0.71 -18.89
CA VAL A 122 -1.27 -0.35 -18.19
C VAL A 122 -1.74 1.05 -18.58
N ARG A 123 -0.82 1.99 -18.83
CA ARG A 123 -1.21 3.33 -19.32
C ARG A 123 -1.80 3.27 -20.72
N GLU A 124 -1.20 2.48 -21.62
CA GLU A 124 -1.71 2.25 -22.97
C GLU A 124 -3.10 1.59 -22.93
N ASN A 125 -3.28 0.55 -22.10
CA ASN A 125 -4.57 -0.10 -21.88
C ASN A 125 -5.65 0.87 -21.38
N ILE A 126 -5.29 1.84 -20.54
CA ILE A 126 -6.23 2.87 -20.05
C ILE A 126 -6.61 3.85 -21.17
N LEU A 127 -5.66 4.23 -22.03
CA LEU A 127 -5.91 5.11 -23.17
C LEU A 127 -6.88 4.48 -24.17
N ASP A 128 -6.70 3.19 -24.47
CA ASP A 128 -7.58 2.43 -25.36
C ASP A 128 -8.82 1.86 -24.64
N GLY A 129 -8.91 2.08 -23.33
CA GLY A 129 -9.88 1.45 -22.45
C GLY A 129 -11.33 1.81 -22.74
N GLU A 130 -11.63 3.02 -23.22
CA GLU A 130 -13.01 3.41 -23.57
C GLU A 130 -13.52 2.58 -24.75
N ALA A 131 -12.69 2.34 -25.76
CA ALA A 131 -13.06 1.50 -26.90
C ALA A 131 -13.22 0.03 -26.48
N TYR A 132 -12.26 -0.49 -25.70
CA TYR A 132 -12.30 -1.86 -25.17
C TYR A 132 -13.58 -2.11 -24.34
N LEU A 133 -13.87 -1.25 -23.37
CA LEU A 133 -15.03 -1.42 -22.47
C LEU A 133 -16.37 -1.23 -23.19
N ASN A 134 -16.46 -0.34 -24.18
CA ASN A 134 -17.68 -0.21 -25.00
C ASN A 134 -17.93 -1.46 -25.87
N GLY A 135 -16.89 -2.22 -26.22
CA GLY A 135 -17.04 -3.53 -26.86
C GLY A 135 -17.57 -4.63 -25.93
N GLN A 136 -17.38 -4.49 -24.61
CA GLN A 136 -17.85 -5.43 -23.60
C GLN A 136 -19.23 -5.07 -23.04
N VAL A 137 -19.50 -3.78 -22.84
CA VAL A 137 -20.75 -3.27 -22.23
C VAL A 137 -21.45 -2.33 -23.21
N ILE A 138 -22.40 -2.89 -23.95
CA ILE A 138 -23.12 -2.18 -25.01
C ILE A 138 -24.21 -1.27 -24.40
N GLY A 139 -24.31 -0.04 -24.91
CA GLY A 139 -25.37 0.89 -24.53
C GLY A 139 -25.13 1.67 -23.23
N GLN A 140 -23.91 1.63 -22.67
CA GLN A 140 -23.55 2.36 -21.44
C GLN A 140 -22.35 3.32 -21.59
N PRO A 141 -22.26 4.16 -22.66
CA PRO A 141 -21.07 4.95 -22.94
C PRO A 141 -20.75 5.98 -21.84
N HIS A 142 -21.75 6.51 -21.14
CA HIS A 142 -21.53 7.44 -20.03
C HIS A 142 -20.83 6.76 -18.84
N ALA A 143 -21.28 5.55 -18.46
CA ALA A 143 -20.68 4.80 -17.36
C ALA A 143 -19.24 4.39 -17.69
N VAL A 144 -19.00 3.94 -18.92
CA VAL A 144 -17.67 3.59 -19.43
C VAL A 144 -16.73 4.80 -19.36
N ARG A 145 -17.13 5.95 -19.91
CA ARG A 145 -16.29 7.17 -19.90
C ARG A 145 -15.93 7.62 -18.49
N ARG A 146 -16.90 7.67 -17.57
CA ARG A 146 -16.66 8.03 -16.16
C ARG A 146 -15.70 7.06 -15.47
N THR A 147 -15.78 5.79 -15.84
CA THR A 147 -14.85 4.77 -15.36
C THR A 147 -13.44 5.07 -15.84
N ILE A 148 -13.23 5.25 -17.14
CA ILE A 148 -11.91 5.57 -17.73
C ILE A 148 -11.32 6.86 -17.14
N GLU A 149 -12.11 7.91 -16.93
CA GLU A 149 -11.66 9.14 -16.28
C GLU A 149 -11.03 8.92 -14.89
N ILE A 150 -11.58 7.99 -14.09
CA ILE A 150 -11.03 7.63 -12.78
C ILE A 150 -9.65 6.96 -12.94
N PHE A 151 -9.53 6.01 -13.88
CA PHE A 151 -8.28 5.31 -14.14
C PHE A 151 -7.21 6.24 -14.74
N MET A 152 -7.58 7.16 -15.62
CA MET A 152 -6.72 8.22 -16.15
C MET A 152 -6.15 9.10 -15.03
N ARG A 153 -7.00 9.56 -14.10
CA ARG A 153 -6.55 10.32 -12.92
C ARG A 153 -5.61 9.51 -12.04
N SER A 154 -5.86 8.21 -11.87
CA SER A 154 -5.00 7.30 -11.10
C SER A 154 -3.63 7.12 -11.74
N ALA A 155 -3.59 6.84 -13.04
CA ALA A 155 -2.36 6.64 -13.80
C ALA A 155 -1.50 7.91 -13.87
N ALA A 156 -2.12 9.08 -13.93
CA ALA A 156 -1.45 10.38 -13.87
C ALA A 156 -0.97 10.77 -12.46
N GLY A 157 -1.27 9.95 -11.43
CA GLY A 157 -0.97 10.28 -10.04
C GLY A 157 -1.82 11.43 -9.48
N LEU A 158 -2.89 11.81 -10.20
CA LEU A 158 -3.83 12.88 -9.84
C LEU A 158 -4.97 12.40 -8.94
N THR A 159 -4.96 11.14 -8.53
CA THR A 159 -5.79 10.63 -7.42
C THR A 159 -5.30 11.25 -6.13
N GLY A 160 -5.84 12.43 -5.84
CA GLY A 160 -5.35 13.29 -4.77
C GLY A 160 -4.86 14.64 -5.25
N ALA A 161 -5.53 15.28 -6.22
CA ALA A 161 -5.29 16.69 -6.58
C ALA A 161 -5.41 17.68 -5.39
N GLN A 162 -5.69 17.21 -4.16
CA GLN A 162 -5.58 17.94 -2.90
C GLN A 162 -4.92 17.14 -1.75
N SER A 163 -4.18 16.06 -2.00
CA SER A 163 -3.60 15.28 -0.89
C SER A 163 -2.35 14.52 -1.29
N SER A 164 -1.24 15.13 -0.96
CA SER A 164 -0.05 14.44 -0.51
C SER A 164 -0.26 13.75 0.85
N SER A 165 -1.27 12.89 1.07
CA SER A 165 -1.47 12.32 2.43
C SER A 165 -2.45 11.14 2.51
N SER A 166 -2.04 9.96 2.06
CA SER A 166 -2.18 8.70 2.83
C SER A 166 -1.91 7.48 1.92
N PRO A 167 -1.01 6.56 2.31
CA PRO A 167 -0.83 5.28 1.64
C PRO A 167 -2.07 4.35 1.66
N SER A 168 -3.13 4.69 2.41
CA SER A 168 -4.33 3.87 2.60
C SER A 168 -5.53 4.28 1.72
N ARG A 169 -5.42 5.36 0.92
CA ARG A 169 -6.57 5.84 0.15
C ARG A 169 -6.75 5.02 -1.14
N PRO A 170 -7.97 4.56 -1.47
CA PRO A 170 -8.23 3.86 -2.73
C PRO A 170 -7.93 4.77 -3.93
N ARG A 171 -7.35 4.17 -4.97
CA ARG A 171 -7.04 4.84 -6.25
C ARG A 171 -8.30 5.32 -6.97
N GLY A 172 -9.42 4.64 -6.76
CA GLY A 172 -10.71 5.02 -7.31
C GLY A 172 -11.81 4.20 -6.67
N THR A 173 -12.99 4.81 -6.55
CA THR A 173 -14.20 4.14 -6.07
C THR A 173 -15.28 4.37 -7.11
N LEU A 174 -15.92 3.28 -7.53
CA LEU A 174 -17.04 3.29 -8.47
C LEU A 174 -18.27 2.74 -7.76
N PHE A 175 -19.39 3.45 -7.88
CA PHE A 175 -20.69 2.96 -7.46
C PHE A 175 -21.58 2.84 -8.70
N LEU A 176 -21.86 1.60 -9.11
CA LEU A 176 -22.68 1.31 -10.28
C LEU A 176 -24.10 0.97 -9.81
N SER A 177 -25.08 1.77 -10.22
CA SER A 177 -26.49 1.59 -9.86
C SER A 177 -27.36 1.50 -11.10
N GLY A 178 -28.44 0.72 -11.02
CA GLY A 178 -29.40 0.51 -12.12
C GLY A 178 -30.07 -0.87 -12.07
N PRO A 179 -31.02 -1.16 -12.97
CA PRO A 179 -31.73 -2.43 -13.03
C PRO A 179 -30.81 -3.65 -13.19
N THR A 180 -31.30 -4.85 -12.86
CA THR A 180 -30.58 -6.10 -13.13
C THR A 180 -30.36 -6.30 -14.63
N GLY A 181 -29.23 -6.88 -15.02
CA GLY A 181 -28.93 -7.20 -16.42
C GLY A 181 -28.30 -6.08 -17.26
N VAL A 182 -28.20 -4.84 -16.77
CA VAL A 182 -27.63 -3.69 -17.55
C VAL A 182 -26.10 -3.66 -17.67
N GLY A 183 -25.39 -4.71 -17.23
CA GLY A 183 -23.94 -4.82 -17.39
C GLY A 183 -23.08 -4.25 -16.25
N LYS A 184 -23.63 -3.97 -15.06
CA LYS A 184 -22.85 -3.45 -13.91
C LYS A 184 -21.65 -4.36 -13.54
N THR A 185 -21.91 -5.66 -13.41
CA THR A 185 -20.87 -6.65 -13.07
C THR A 185 -19.91 -6.88 -14.23
N GLU A 186 -20.40 -6.83 -15.47
CA GLU A 186 -19.56 -6.98 -16.65
C GLU A 186 -18.61 -5.79 -16.83
N LEU A 187 -19.04 -4.56 -16.52
CA LEU A 187 -18.16 -3.40 -16.49
C LEU A 187 -17.02 -3.59 -15.47
N ALA A 188 -17.33 -4.10 -14.27
CA ALA A 188 -16.31 -4.37 -13.26
C ALA A 188 -15.30 -5.45 -13.70
N LYS A 189 -15.76 -6.53 -14.35
CA LYS A 189 -14.89 -7.56 -14.91
C LYS A 189 -14.04 -7.04 -16.07
N GLY A 190 -14.63 -6.27 -16.98
CA GLY A 190 -13.92 -5.64 -18.11
C GLY A 190 -12.81 -4.71 -17.61
N VAL A 191 -13.08 -3.93 -16.58
CA VAL A 191 -12.06 -3.10 -15.92
C VAL A 191 -10.93 -3.93 -15.33
N ALA A 192 -11.23 -5.04 -14.65
CA ALA A 192 -10.21 -5.92 -14.10
C ALA A 192 -9.32 -6.50 -15.22
N LYS A 193 -9.93 -6.95 -16.32
CA LYS A 193 -9.22 -7.48 -17.48
C LYS A 193 -8.35 -6.45 -18.19
N MET A 194 -8.87 -5.23 -18.35
CA MET A 194 -8.14 -4.12 -18.95
C MET A 194 -6.84 -3.79 -18.17
N ILE A 195 -6.88 -3.85 -16.84
CA ILE A 195 -5.75 -3.47 -15.99
C ILE A 195 -4.80 -4.65 -15.71
N LEU A 196 -5.34 -5.84 -15.46
CA LEU A 196 -4.57 -7.00 -14.96
C LEU A 196 -4.40 -8.11 -16.01
N GLY A 197 -5.00 -7.99 -17.19
CA GLY A 197 -4.98 -9.00 -18.26
C GLY A 197 -6.20 -9.93 -18.23
N GLU A 198 -6.36 -10.75 -19.28
CA GLU A 198 -7.57 -11.59 -19.45
C GLU A 198 -7.78 -12.63 -18.34
N ASP A 199 -6.70 -13.07 -17.69
CA ASP A 199 -6.73 -14.02 -16.56
C ASP A 199 -7.02 -13.35 -15.20
N ALA A 200 -7.36 -12.06 -15.20
CA ALA A 200 -7.63 -11.30 -13.99
C ALA A 200 -8.71 -11.95 -13.11
N ARG A 201 -8.36 -12.22 -11.86
CA ARG A 201 -9.28 -12.69 -10.82
C ARG A 201 -9.46 -11.61 -9.75
N PRO A 202 -10.41 -10.68 -9.93
CA PRO A 202 -10.67 -9.68 -8.90
C PRO A 202 -11.18 -10.37 -7.64
N ILE A 203 -10.75 -9.89 -6.48
CA ILE A 203 -11.36 -10.26 -5.21
C ILE A 203 -12.82 -9.82 -5.26
N ARG A 204 -13.73 -10.79 -5.14
CA ARG A 204 -15.17 -10.58 -5.23
C ARG A 204 -15.80 -10.99 -3.92
N PHE A 205 -16.62 -10.09 -3.37
CA PHE A 205 -17.48 -10.37 -2.23
C PHE A 205 -18.93 -10.36 -2.68
N ASP A 206 -19.67 -11.42 -2.34
CA ASP A 206 -21.11 -11.47 -2.60
C ASP A 206 -21.87 -10.92 -1.39
N MET A 207 -22.31 -9.66 -1.47
CA MET A 207 -22.97 -8.98 -0.35
C MET A 207 -24.26 -9.67 0.11
N SER A 208 -24.87 -10.53 -0.70
CA SER A 208 -26.02 -11.34 -0.28
C SER A 208 -25.65 -12.36 0.81
N GLU A 209 -24.40 -12.80 0.89
CA GLU A 209 -23.89 -13.70 1.94
C GLU A 209 -23.59 -12.98 3.26
N PHE A 210 -23.57 -11.63 3.23
CA PHE A 210 -23.27 -10.75 4.36
C PHE A 210 -24.50 -10.01 4.90
N ALA A 211 -25.71 -10.49 4.59
CA ALA A 211 -26.94 -9.85 5.04
C ALA A 211 -27.17 -9.99 6.56
N GLU A 212 -26.67 -11.07 7.17
CA GLU A 212 -26.81 -11.32 8.61
C GLU A 212 -25.81 -10.54 9.45
N GLU A 213 -26.21 -10.17 10.67
CA GLU A 213 -25.42 -9.32 11.57
C GLU A 213 -24.05 -9.94 11.92
N HIS A 214 -24.01 -11.24 12.16
CA HIS A 214 -22.79 -11.99 12.48
C HIS A 214 -21.91 -12.31 11.26
N ALA A 215 -22.41 -12.11 10.04
CA ALA A 215 -21.61 -12.33 8.83
C ALA A 215 -20.49 -11.28 8.67
N ARG A 216 -20.61 -10.14 9.36
CA ARG A 216 -19.58 -9.09 9.38
C ARG A 216 -18.25 -9.58 9.96
N ASP A 217 -18.30 -10.51 10.91
CA ASP A 217 -17.10 -11.07 11.54
C ASP A 217 -16.31 -11.96 10.57
N ARG A 218 -16.95 -12.53 9.54
CA ARG A 218 -16.26 -13.25 8.46
C ARG A 218 -15.45 -12.29 7.58
N LEU A 219 -15.94 -11.08 7.39
CA LEU A 219 -15.31 -10.07 6.54
C LEU A 219 -14.08 -9.44 7.23
N ILE A 220 -14.18 -9.11 8.52
CA ILE A 220 -13.17 -8.34 9.26
C ILE A 220 -12.28 -9.23 10.14
N GLY A 221 -12.80 -10.38 10.58
CA GLY A 221 -12.18 -11.29 11.54
C GLY A 221 -12.93 -11.30 12.88
N ALA A 222 -12.87 -12.43 13.59
CA ALA A 222 -13.49 -12.57 14.91
C ALA A 222 -12.80 -11.68 15.96
N PRO A 223 -13.51 -11.20 17.00
CA PRO A 223 -12.91 -10.41 18.07
C PRO A 223 -11.88 -11.20 18.90
N PRO A 224 -10.93 -10.53 19.59
CA PRO A 224 -9.95 -11.18 20.46
C PRO A 224 -10.62 -12.08 21.50
N GLY A 225 -10.17 -13.34 21.60
CA GLY A 225 -10.72 -14.34 22.52
C GLY A 225 -11.75 -15.30 21.90
N PHE A 226 -12.10 -15.14 20.62
CA PHE A 226 -12.96 -16.06 19.87
C PHE A 226 -12.18 -16.93 18.88
N VAL A 227 -12.70 -18.13 18.58
CA VAL A 227 -12.11 -19.04 17.58
C VAL A 227 -12.10 -18.34 16.22
N GLY A 228 -10.92 -18.28 15.57
CA GLY A 228 -10.74 -17.59 14.28
C GLY A 228 -10.13 -16.19 14.37
N HIS A 229 -9.89 -15.63 15.56
CA HIS A 229 -9.23 -14.33 15.72
C HIS A 229 -7.84 -14.27 15.07
N SER A 230 -7.06 -15.35 15.17
CA SER A 230 -5.71 -15.43 14.60
C SER A 230 -5.68 -15.72 13.09
N ALA A 231 -6.81 -16.08 12.48
CA ALA A 231 -6.91 -16.41 11.06
C ALA A 231 -7.19 -15.20 10.16
N GLY A 232 -7.56 -14.05 10.73
CA GLY A 232 -7.99 -12.87 9.96
C GLY A 232 -9.41 -13.02 9.40
N GLY A 233 -9.93 -11.97 8.77
CA GLY A 233 -11.16 -11.99 8.01
C GLY A 233 -10.86 -12.09 6.51
N GLU A 234 -11.87 -12.31 5.67
CA GLU A 234 -11.65 -12.41 4.21
C GLU A 234 -11.03 -11.13 3.58
N LEU A 235 -11.05 -9.99 4.28
CA LEU A 235 -10.40 -8.74 3.87
C LEU A 235 -9.00 -8.49 4.46
N THR A 236 -8.59 -9.21 5.51
CA THR A 236 -7.44 -8.87 6.37
C THR A 236 -6.40 -9.98 6.41
#